data_AF-A0A5N5TN22-F1
#
_entry.id   AF-A0A5N5TN22-F1
#
_cell.length_a   1.000
_cell.length_b   1.000
_cell.length_c   1.000
_cell.angle_alpha   90.00
_cell.angle_beta   90.00
_cell.angle_gamma   90.00
#
_symmetry.space_group_name_H-M   'P 1'
#
loop_
_entity.id
_entity.type
_entity.pdbx_description
1 polymer ?
#
loop_
_entity_poly.entity_id
_entity_poly.type
_entity_poly.pdbx_seq_one_letter_code
_entity_poly.pdbx_strand_id
1 'polypeptide(L)'
;YCLVAFLILVEAKLKTWAIKYGKEEEVQKILDQYRNFVSEKNLFKEYDRAFKEMQQVSEAYRKDTSHSKTENDGIAKFLLETNDRWRNISVELRCIQSLLEEVISYWRKFGELTTLLEEWLQRAFLMSQMSEEEKIDFFQDLSDWKEKHSQMNETGNFLSATCRPEVTQEIREKLILINSKWEQLFQYVEQYLHRGQIIRTQNDYKEGQQRLEKWIAKAQEILHVTCICTVNSIKSYAEQLKKLSQDIEDMEVLFKNVSKSFQALVQELPPDEIERMMRSLKQEKEQLVR
;
A
#
# COMPACT_ATOMS: atom_id res chain seq x y z
N TYR A 1 27.71 -46.45 13.11
CA TYR A 1 28.56 -45.47 12.39
C TYR A 1 27.88 -44.87 11.15
N CYS A 2 27.13 -45.63 10.34
CA CYS A 2 26.46 -45.11 9.14
C CYS A 2 25.44 -43.98 9.41
N LEU A 3 24.66 -44.08 10.48
CA LEU A 3 23.63 -43.08 10.82
C LEU A 3 24.21 -41.72 11.26
N VAL A 4 25.30 -41.73 12.02
CA VAL A 4 25.99 -40.48 12.43
C VAL A 4 26.62 -39.80 11.23
N ALA A 5 27.26 -40.57 10.33
CA ALA A 5 27.80 -40.04 9.08
C ALA A 5 26.71 -39.42 8.20
N PHE A 6 25.52 -40.04 8.14
CA PHE A 6 24.36 -39.49 7.46
C PHE A 6 23.92 -38.14 8.07
N LEU A 7 23.78 -38.06 9.39
CA LEU A 7 23.41 -36.81 10.07
C LEU A 7 24.42 -35.68 9.81
N ILE A 8 25.72 -35.99 9.86
CA ILE A 8 26.79 -35.03 9.55
C ILE A 8 26.69 -34.53 8.11
N LEU A 9 26.40 -35.43 7.15
CA LEU A 9 26.22 -35.06 5.75
C LEU A 9 25.03 -34.11 5.57
N VAL A 10 23.89 -34.40 6.20
CA VAL A 10 22.70 -33.56 6.11
C VAL A 10 22.94 -32.20 6.74
N GLU A 11 23.58 -32.13 7.91
CA GLU A 11 23.93 -30.86 8.57
C GLU A 11 24.92 -30.05 7.74
N ALA A 12 25.91 -30.70 7.11
CA ALA A 12 26.85 -30.02 6.23
C ALA A 12 26.12 -29.39 5.04
N LYS A 13 25.14 -30.10 4.43
CA LYS A 13 24.28 -29.56 3.38
C LYS A 13 23.39 -28.42 3.89
N LEU A 14 22.81 -28.57 5.07
CA LEU A 14 21.98 -27.56 5.70
C LEU A 14 22.73 -26.23 5.87
N LYS A 15 23.98 -26.30 6.35
CA LYS A 15 24.87 -25.13 6.47
C LYS A 15 25.16 -24.44 5.13
N THR A 16 25.18 -25.18 4.01
CA THR A 16 25.35 -24.57 2.69
C THR A 16 24.13 -23.82 2.18
N TRP A 17 22.94 -24.12 2.72
CA TRP A 17 21.68 -23.44 2.37
C TRP A 17 21.29 -22.35 3.38
N ALA A 18 21.81 -22.44 4.61
CA ALA A 18 21.67 -21.44 5.67
C ALA A 18 22.66 -20.26 5.50
N ILE A 19 22.74 -19.71 4.29
CA ILE A 19 23.60 -18.56 3.95
C ILE A 19 22.74 -17.37 3.52
N LYS A 20 23.35 -16.19 3.46
CA LYS A 20 22.74 -15.03 2.78
C LYS A 20 22.62 -15.30 1.28
N TYR A 21 21.51 -14.88 0.70
CA TYR A 21 21.10 -15.28 -0.64
C TYR A 21 21.55 -14.33 -1.75
N GLY A 22 21.61 -14.86 -2.98
CA GLY A 22 21.88 -14.10 -4.20
C GLY A 22 20.62 -13.55 -4.86
N LYS A 23 20.67 -13.36 -6.18
CA LYS A 23 19.50 -13.00 -7.01
C LYS A 23 18.52 -14.18 -7.14
N GLU A 24 17.31 -13.91 -7.63
CA GLU A 24 16.23 -14.92 -7.77
C GLU A 24 16.71 -16.27 -8.33
N GLU A 25 17.45 -16.25 -9.44
CA GLU A 25 17.96 -17.46 -10.12
C GLU A 25 18.88 -18.30 -9.21
N GLU A 26 19.71 -17.64 -8.40
CA GLU A 26 20.59 -18.32 -7.45
C GLU A 26 19.78 -18.96 -6.33
N VAL A 27 18.77 -18.27 -5.80
CA VAL A 27 17.88 -18.79 -4.75
C VAL A 27 17.05 -19.96 -5.27
N GLN A 28 16.54 -19.85 -6.50
CA GLN A 28 15.81 -20.93 -7.17
C GLN A 28 16.71 -22.17 -7.33
N LYS A 29 17.96 -21.99 -7.76
CA LYS A 29 18.93 -23.10 -7.87
C LYS A 29 19.20 -23.77 -6.52
N ILE A 30 19.25 -23.00 -5.42
CA ILE A 30 19.40 -23.55 -4.06
C ILE A 30 18.15 -24.35 -3.69
N LEU A 31 16.95 -23.84 -3.96
CA LEU A 31 15.70 -24.53 -3.69
C LEU A 31 15.57 -25.84 -4.48
N ASP A 32 16.00 -25.85 -5.74
CA ASP A 32 15.98 -27.05 -6.57
C ASP A 32 16.97 -28.11 -6.06
N GLN A 33 18.17 -27.69 -5.63
CA GLN A 33 19.14 -28.58 -4.98
C GLN A 33 18.60 -29.15 -3.67
N TYR A 34 17.93 -28.33 -2.86
CA TYR A 34 17.25 -28.76 -1.64
C TYR A 34 16.17 -29.80 -1.97
N ARG A 35 15.28 -29.52 -2.92
CA ARG A 35 14.18 -30.43 -3.31
C ARG A 35 14.70 -31.75 -3.85
N ASN A 36 15.74 -31.73 -4.67
CA ASN A 36 16.40 -32.95 -5.12
C ASN A 36 16.94 -33.75 -3.92
N PHE A 37 17.68 -33.08 -3.03
CA PHE A 37 18.28 -33.74 -1.87
C PHE A 37 17.25 -34.32 -0.90
N VAL A 38 16.13 -33.62 -0.66
CA VAL A 38 15.12 -34.02 0.33
C VAL A 38 14.09 -34.98 -0.26
N SER A 39 13.55 -34.65 -1.44
CA SER A 39 12.45 -35.40 -2.06
C SER A 39 12.95 -36.52 -2.96
N GLU A 40 13.87 -36.26 -3.89
CA GLU A 40 14.32 -37.30 -4.84
C GLU A 40 15.14 -38.39 -4.15
N LYS A 41 15.97 -38.02 -3.17
CA LYS A 41 16.71 -39.00 -2.37
C LYS A 41 15.91 -39.62 -1.21
N ASN A 42 14.60 -39.34 -1.13
CA ASN A 42 13.72 -39.80 -0.06
C ASN A 42 14.36 -39.67 1.34
N LEU A 43 14.97 -38.52 1.63
CA LEU A 43 15.89 -38.32 2.76
C LEU A 43 15.30 -38.80 4.09
N PHE A 44 14.02 -38.48 4.34
CA PHE A 44 13.31 -38.90 5.54
C PHE A 44 13.14 -40.42 5.64
N LYS A 45 12.82 -41.09 4.52
CA LYS A 45 12.69 -42.56 4.49
C LYS A 45 14.04 -43.26 4.66
N GLU A 46 15.11 -42.70 4.10
CA GLU A 46 16.47 -43.22 4.28
C GLU A 46 16.89 -43.13 5.76
N TYR A 47 16.62 -41.99 6.41
CA TYR A 47 16.84 -41.87 7.86
C TYR A 47 16.02 -42.89 8.64
N ASP A 48 14.71 -42.98 8.38
CA ASP A 48 13.82 -43.89 9.10
C ASP A 48 14.26 -45.36 8.95
N ARG A 49 14.74 -45.74 7.76
CA ARG A 49 15.28 -47.07 7.51
C ARG A 49 16.56 -47.31 8.32
N ALA A 50 17.55 -46.42 8.20
CA ALA A 50 18.82 -46.54 8.90
C ALA A 50 18.65 -46.49 10.44
N PHE A 51 17.71 -45.70 10.94
CA PHE A 51 17.36 -45.64 12.36
C PHE A 51 16.73 -46.94 12.85
N LYS A 52 15.77 -47.51 12.09
CA LYS A 52 15.15 -48.81 12.40
C LYS A 52 16.17 -49.96 12.39
N GLU A 53 17.06 -49.99 11.40
CA GLU A 53 18.14 -50.98 11.35
C GLU A 53 19.04 -50.88 12.59
N MET A 54 19.41 -49.67 12.99
CA MET A 54 20.21 -49.45 14.21
C MET A 54 19.46 -49.88 15.48
N GLN A 55 18.15 -49.64 15.56
CA GLN A 55 17.31 -50.12 16.66
C GLN A 55 17.29 -51.65 16.72
N GLN A 56 17.05 -52.34 15.60
CA GLN A 56 17.04 -53.80 15.55
C GLN A 56 18.39 -54.41 15.95
N VAL A 57 19.48 -53.83 15.46
CA VAL A 57 20.84 -54.22 15.87
C VAL A 57 21.00 -54.02 17.38
N SER A 58 20.65 -52.84 17.91
CA SER A 58 20.75 -52.56 19.35
C SER A 58 19.92 -53.51 20.23
N GLU A 59 18.74 -53.91 19.75
CA GLU A 59 17.87 -54.86 20.45
C GLU A 59 18.43 -56.28 20.44
N ALA A 60 19.05 -56.70 19.33
CA ALA A 60 19.76 -57.98 19.24
C ALA A 60 20.96 -58.00 20.18
N TYR A 61 21.77 -56.94 20.20
CA TYR A 61 22.90 -56.77 21.11
C TYR A 61 22.49 -56.80 22.59
N ARG A 62 21.32 -56.27 22.95
CA ARG A 62 20.80 -56.31 24.33
C ARG A 62 20.30 -57.69 24.77
N LYS A 63 19.95 -58.57 23.83
CA LYS A 63 19.45 -59.93 24.12
C LYS A 63 20.58 -60.93 24.41
N ASP A 64 21.80 -60.65 23.99
CA ASP A 64 22.98 -61.41 24.41
C ASP A 64 23.29 -61.11 25.89
N THR A 65 23.11 -62.10 26.76
CA THR A 65 23.11 -61.99 28.23
C THR A 65 24.48 -61.72 28.86
N SER A 66 25.50 -61.36 28.07
CA SER A 66 26.89 -61.15 28.54
C SER A 66 27.25 -59.71 28.91
N HIS A 67 26.34 -58.75 28.71
CA HIS A 67 26.68 -57.32 28.71
C HIS A 67 26.22 -56.53 29.94
N SER A 68 27.01 -55.52 30.32
CA SER A 68 26.77 -54.71 31.52
C SER A 68 25.58 -53.78 31.35
N LYS A 69 24.82 -53.55 32.43
CA LYS A 69 23.69 -52.60 32.47
C LYS A 69 24.07 -51.21 31.95
N THR A 70 25.31 -50.78 32.23
CA THR A 70 25.88 -49.50 31.80
C THR A 70 26.04 -49.37 30.28
N GLU A 71 26.34 -50.47 29.57
CA GLU A 71 26.50 -50.46 28.11
C GLU A 71 25.13 -50.32 27.41
N ASN A 72 24.12 -51.01 27.94
CA ASN A 72 22.74 -50.90 27.46
C ASN A 72 22.16 -49.49 27.65
N ASP A 73 22.44 -48.85 28.79
CA ASP A 73 22.02 -47.47 29.05
C ASP A 73 22.72 -46.48 28.09
N GLY A 74 24.00 -46.71 27.77
CA GLY A 74 24.76 -45.92 26.79
C GLY A 74 24.16 -45.99 25.38
N ILE A 75 23.74 -47.19 24.94
CA ILE A 75 23.10 -47.39 23.63
C ILE A 75 21.73 -46.70 23.58
N ALA A 76 20.92 -46.82 24.64
CA ALA A 76 19.63 -46.14 24.73
C ALA A 76 19.78 -44.61 24.67
N LYS A 77 20.77 -44.06 25.40
CA LYS A 77 21.10 -42.64 25.36
C LYS A 77 21.53 -42.19 23.95
N PHE A 78 22.40 -42.96 23.28
CA PHE A 78 22.84 -42.66 21.92
C PHE A 78 21.68 -42.62 20.92
N LEU A 79 20.75 -43.57 20.98
CA LEU A 79 19.57 -43.59 20.10
C LEU A 79 18.67 -42.38 20.33
N LEU A 80 18.48 -41.98 21.58
CA LEU A 80 17.69 -40.80 21.95
C LEU A 80 18.35 -39.51 21.43
N GLU A 81 19.64 -39.32 21.68
CA GLU A 81 20.40 -38.16 21.20
C GLU A 81 20.40 -38.06 19.66
N THR A 82 20.54 -39.21 18.99
CA THR A 82 20.49 -39.30 17.52
C THR A 82 19.12 -38.89 16.98
N ASN A 83 18.04 -39.34 17.63
CA ASN A 83 16.68 -39.01 17.24
C ASN A 83 16.35 -37.53 17.50
N ASP A 84 16.77 -36.97 18.64
CA ASP A 84 16.61 -35.55 18.94
C ASP A 84 17.36 -34.67 17.94
N ARG A 85 18.61 -35.06 17.59
CA ARG A 85 19.39 -34.38 16.56
C ARG A 85 18.70 -34.40 15.20
N TRP A 86 18.14 -35.54 14.79
CA TRP A 86 17.35 -35.64 13.56
C TRP A 86 16.09 -34.78 13.59
N ARG A 87 15.39 -34.72 14.73
CA ARG A 87 14.22 -33.85 14.88
C ARG A 87 14.59 -32.38 14.63
N ASN A 88 15.69 -31.91 15.21
CA ASN A 88 16.16 -30.54 15.03
C ASN A 88 16.52 -30.26 13.56
N ILE A 89 17.30 -31.14 12.94
CA ILE A 89 17.64 -31.05 11.51
C ILE A 89 16.38 -31.03 10.64
N SER A 90 15.39 -31.87 10.95
CA SER A 90 14.12 -31.94 10.21
C SER A 90 13.34 -30.63 10.28
N VAL A 91 13.35 -29.96 11.43
CA VAL A 91 12.72 -28.64 11.60
C VAL A 91 13.48 -27.60 10.78
N GLU A 92 14.80 -27.53 10.92
CA GLU A 92 15.64 -26.58 10.17
C GLU A 92 15.52 -26.77 8.65
N LEU A 93 15.46 -28.01 8.16
CA LEU A 93 15.23 -28.31 6.75
C LEU A 93 13.91 -27.71 6.25
N ARG A 94 12.82 -27.83 7.02
CA ARG A 94 11.53 -27.25 6.65
C ARG A 94 11.57 -25.73 6.69
N CYS A 95 12.20 -25.15 7.72
CA CYS A 95 12.36 -23.70 7.83
C CYS A 95 13.14 -23.11 6.65
N ILE A 96 14.24 -23.74 6.24
CA ILE A 96 15.02 -23.31 5.07
C ILE A 96 14.20 -23.42 3.79
N GLN A 97 13.41 -24.50 3.63
CA GLN A 97 12.52 -24.59 2.47
C GLN A 97 11.54 -23.42 2.41
N SER A 98 10.83 -23.16 3.51
CA SER A 98 9.88 -22.06 3.60
C SER A 98 10.55 -20.70 3.35
N LEU A 99 11.74 -20.49 3.92
CA LEU A 99 12.50 -19.26 3.72
C LEU A 99 12.93 -19.08 2.25
N LEU A 100 13.42 -20.14 1.59
CA LEU A 100 13.81 -20.09 0.18
C LEU A 100 12.61 -19.78 -0.73
N GLU A 101 11.47 -20.43 -0.49
CA GLU A 101 10.23 -20.19 -1.23
C GLU A 101 9.72 -18.76 -1.01
N GLU A 102 9.81 -18.25 0.22
CA GLU A 102 9.45 -16.87 0.55
C GLU A 102 10.39 -15.87 -0.14
N VAL A 103 11.71 -16.05 -0.07
CA VAL A 103 12.69 -15.16 -0.73
C VAL A 103 12.45 -15.10 -2.24
N ILE A 104 12.14 -16.22 -2.89
CA ILE A 104 11.81 -16.23 -4.34
C ILE A 104 10.51 -15.46 -4.61
N SER A 105 9.46 -15.68 -3.80
CA SER A 105 8.21 -14.94 -3.91
C SER A 105 8.41 -13.42 -3.77
N TYR A 106 9.25 -13.01 -2.82
CA TYR A 106 9.61 -11.60 -2.63
C TYR A 106 10.43 -11.03 -3.80
N TRP A 107 11.34 -11.79 -4.39
CA TRP A 107 12.08 -11.39 -5.59
C TRP A 107 11.15 -11.12 -6.78
N ARG A 108 10.19 -12.02 -7.02
CA ARG A 108 9.20 -11.85 -8.10
C ARG A 108 8.34 -10.63 -7.88
N LYS A 109 7.76 -10.49 -6.68
CA LYS A 109 6.95 -9.31 -6.32
C LYS A 109 7.74 -8.03 -6.45
N PHE A 110 8.99 -8.00 -5.99
CA PHE A 110 9.85 -6.83 -6.09
C PHE A 110 10.13 -6.47 -7.56
N GLY A 111 10.42 -7.46 -8.41
CA GLY A 111 10.63 -7.25 -9.85
C GLY A 111 9.38 -6.75 -10.57
N GLU A 112 8.22 -7.36 -10.30
CA GLU A 112 6.92 -6.95 -10.86
C GLU A 112 6.56 -5.52 -10.44
N LEU A 113 6.62 -5.22 -9.13
CA LEU A 113 6.29 -3.90 -8.60
C LEU A 113 7.25 -2.82 -9.11
N THR A 114 8.56 -3.13 -9.18
CA THR A 114 9.56 -2.22 -9.74
C THR A 114 9.24 -1.87 -11.18
N THR A 115 9.00 -2.88 -12.02
CA THR A 115 8.70 -2.68 -13.45
C THR A 115 7.42 -1.87 -13.62
N LEU A 116 6.36 -2.23 -12.90
CA LEU A 116 5.07 -1.56 -12.94
C LEU A 116 5.16 -0.09 -12.51
N LEU A 117 5.89 0.19 -11.41
CA LEU A 117 6.11 1.55 -10.91
C LEU A 117 6.99 2.37 -11.86
N GLU A 118 8.03 1.79 -12.44
CA GLU A 118 8.89 2.48 -13.40
C GLU A 118 8.11 2.89 -14.66
N GLU A 119 7.31 1.99 -15.21
CA GLU A 119 6.45 2.28 -16.36
C GLU A 119 5.42 3.36 -16.04
N TRP A 120 4.78 3.28 -14.87
CA TRP A 120 3.82 4.28 -14.43
C TRP A 120 4.48 5.64 -14.20
N LEU A 121 5.63 5.69 -13.54
CA LEU A 121 6.38 6.92 -13.31
C LEU A 121 6.76 7.58 -14.63
N GLN A 122 7.25 6.81 -15.61
CA GLN A 122 7.56 7.33 -16.95
C GLN A 122 6.33 7.97 -17.61
N ARG A 123 5.18 7.30 -17.56
CA ARG A 123 3.92 7.86 -18.08
C ARG A 123 3.52 9.12 -17.32
N ALA A 124 3.59 9.09 -15.99
CA ALA A 124 3.22 10.22 -15.15
C ALA A 124 4.07 11.47 -15.41
N PHE A 125 5.38 11.32 -15.66
CA PHE A 125 6.24 12.43 -16.08
C PHE A 125 5.86 13.00 -17.45
N LEU A 126 5.41 12.16 -18.39
CA LEU A 126 4.91 12.63 -19.69
C LEU A 126 3.55 13.34 -19.55
N MET A 127 2.66 12.82 -18.71
CA MET A 127 1.37 13.45 -18.41
C MET A 127 1.52 14.85 -17.81
N SER A 128 2.65 15.15 -17.15
CA SER A 128 2.97 16.50 -16.65
C SER A 128 2.93 17.59 -17.76
N GLN A 129 3.09 17.22 -19.03
CA GLN A 129 3.05 18.14 -20.18
C GLN A 129 1.68 18.20 -20.89
N MET A 130 0.71 17.37 -20.47
CA MET A 130 -0.61 17.26 -21.10
C MET A 130 -1.64 18.23 -20.50
N SER A 131 -2.86 18.21 -21.03
CA SER A 131 -3.95 19.07 -20.58
C SER A 131 -4.39 18.77 -19.14
N GLU A 132 -5.10 19.70 -18.50
CA GLU A 132 -5.54 19.53 -17.11
C GLU A 132 -6.56 18.40 -16.94
N GLU A 133 -7.47 18.22 -17.90
CA GLU A 133 -8.48 17.16 -17.84
C GLU A 133 -7.84 15.77 -17.88
N GLU A 134 -6.86 15.56 -18.76
CA GLU A 134 -6.11 14.30 -18.88
C GLU A 134 -5.26 14.00 -17.65
N LYS A 135 -4.69 15.02 -17.00
CA LYS A 135 -3.95 14.86 -15.74
C LYS A 135 -4.86 14.41 -14.61
N ILE A 136 -6.02 15.04 -14.47
CA ILE A 136 -6.96 14.73 -13.40
C ILE A 136 -7.46 13.30 -13.54
N ASP A 137 -7.73 12.83 -14.75
CA ASP A 137 -8.13 11.44 -15.03
C ASP A 137 -7.01 10.44 -14.69
N PHE A 138 -5.77 10.72 -15.10
CA PHE A 138 -4.64 9.85 -14.84
C PHE A 138 -4.27 9.72 -13.36
N PHE A 139 -4.41 10.79 -12.57
CA PHE A 139 -4.04 10.80 -11.15
C PHE A 139 -5.17 10.37 -10.19
N GLN A 140 -6.33 9.93 -10.69
CA GLN A 140 -7.41 9.44 -9.81
C GLN A 140 -6.98 8.22 -9.00
N ASP A 141 -6.20 7.32 -9.61
CA ASP A 141 -5.72 6.09 -8.98
C ASP A 141 -4.44 6.28 -8.15
N LEU A 142 -4.03 7.53 -7.86
CA LEU A 142 -2.76 7.81 -7.16
C LEU A 142 -2.65 7.10 -5.80
N SER A 143 -3.76 6.88 -5.11
CA SER A 143 -3.78 6.11 -3.85
C SER A 143 -3.31 4.67 -4.05
N ASP A 144 -3.75 4.00 -5.11
CA ASP A 144 -3.37 2.63 -5.42
C ASP A 144 -1.89 2.53 -5.78
N TRP A 145 -1.36 3.57 -6.44
CA TRP A 145 0.06 3.67 -6.76
C TRP A 145 0.91 3.93 -5.52
N LYS A 146 0.39 4.71 -4.55
CA LYS A 146 1.04 4.92 -3.25
C LYS A 146 1.14 3.62 -2.46
N GLU A 147 0.10 2.79 -2.50
CA GLU A 147 0.13 1.47 -1.88
C GLU A 147 1.17 0.56 -2.54
N LYS A 148 1.19 0.48 -3.87
CA LYS A 148 2.19 -0.30 -4.64
C LYS A 148 3.62 0.15 -4.34
N HIS A 149 3.84 1.46 -4.21
CA HIS A 149 5.13 2.03 -3.79
C HIS A 149 5.53 1.59 -2.37
N SER A 150 4.59 1.54 -1.42
CA SER A 150 4.84 0.99 -0.07
C SER A 150 5.23 -0.48 -0.13
N GLN A 151 4.46 -1.29 -0.86
CA GLN A 151 4.72 -2.73 -1.03
C GLN A 151 6.08 -2.99 -1.70
N MET A 152 6.49 -2.17 -2.67
CA MET A 152 7.83 -2.26 -3.28
C MET A 152 8.93 -2.02 -2.24
N ASN A 153 8.77 -1.02 -1.38
CA ASN A 153 9.74 -0.72 -0.32
C ASN A 153 9.80 -1.84 0.73
N GLU A 154 8.66 -2.38 1.15
CA GLU A 154 8.60 -3.51 2.08
C GLU A 154 9.27 -4.77 1.50
N THR A 155 8.99 -5.08 0.23
CA THR A 155 9.60 -6.24 -0.45
C THR A 155 11.11 -6.06 -0.61
N GLY A 156 11.56 -4.87 -1.00
CA GLY A 156 12.98 -4.55 -1.09
C GLY A 156 13.71 -4.56 0.26
N ASN A 157 13.04 -4.16 1.36
CA ASN A 157 13.58 -4.25 2.72
C ASN A 157 13.76 -5.70 3.19
N PHE A 158 12.77 -6.56 2.92
CA PHE A 158 12.88 -7.99 3.22
C PHE A 158 14.04 -8.63 2.45
N LEU A 159 14.14 -8.36 1.15
CA LEU A 159 15.26 -8.86 0.32
C LEU A 159 16.61 -8.32 0.82
N SER A 160 16.67 -7.06 1.22
CA SER A 160 17.88 -6.46 1.80
C SER A 160 18.34 -7.15 3.09
N ALA A 161 17.40 -7.65 3.90
CA ALA A 161 17.69 -8.38 5.13
C ALA A 161 18.13 -9.82 4.89
N THR A 162 17.71 -10.44 3.78
CA THR A 162 17.93 -11.88 3.49
C THR A 162 19.06 -12.13 2.49
N CYS A 163 19.38 -11.16 1.64
CA CYS A 163 20.41 -11.26 0.60
C CYS A 163 21.82 -10.87 1.10
N ARG A 164 22.83 -11.20 0.27
CA ARG A 164 24.23 -10.80 0.48
C ARG A 164 24.42 -9.29 0.30
N PRO A 165 25.44 -8.68 0.93
CA PRO A 165 25.64 -7.23 0.90
C PRO A 165 25.69 -6.62 -0.51
N GLU A 166 26.29 -7.32 -1.47
CA GLU A 166 26.44 -6.84 -2.85
C GLU A 166 25.07 -6.73 -3.54
N VAL A 167 24.22 -7.74 -3.34
CA VAL A 167 22.86 -7.79 -3.88
C VAL A 167 21.95 -6.80 -3.15
N THR A 168 22.11 -6.67 -1.83
CA THR A 168 21.41 -5.67 -1.03
C THR A 168 21.75 -4.25 -1.50
N GLN A 169 22.99 -3.98 -1.89
CA GLN A 169 23.37 -2.69 -2.45
C GLN A 169 22.65 -2.43 -3.78
N GLU A 170 22.63 -3.38 -4.71
CA GLU A 170 21.89 -3.22 -5.97
C GLU A 170 20.39 -2.93 -5.75
N ILE A 171 19.76 -3.65 -4.80
CA ILE A 171 18.35 -3.43 -4.43
C ILE A 171 18.16 -2.01 -3.88
N ARG A 172 19.04 -1.55 -2.99
CA ARG A 172 18.98 -0.21 -2.40
C ARG A 172 19.16 0.87 -3.45
N GLU A 173 20.09 0.71 -4.38
CA GLU A 173 20.30 1.67 -5.46
C GLU A 173 19.04 1.81 -6.33
N LYS A 174 18.38 0.69 -6.66
CA LYS A 174 17.08 0.71 -7.36
C LYS A 174 15.99 1.40 -6.56
N LEU A 175 15.84 1.06 -5.27
CA LEU A 175 14.86 1.69 -4.38
C LEU A 175 15.07 3.20 -4.30
N ILE A 176 16.31 3.66 -4.09
CA ILE A 176 16.64 5.09 -4.01
C ILE A 176 16.25 5.80 -5.31
N LEU A 177 16.56 5.21 -6.47
CA LEU A 177 16.22 5.80 -7.76
C LEU A 177 14.71 5.96 -7.94
N ILE A 178 13.94 4.90 -7.65
CA ILE A 178 12.48 4.89 -7.82
C ILE A 178 11.82 5.81 -6.80
N ASN A 179 12.23 5.74 -5.53
CA ASN A 179 11.71 6.59 -4.46
C ASN A 179 11.98 8.07 -4.73
N SER A 180 13.17 8.42 -5.23
CA SER A 180 13.48 9.82 -5.58
C SER A 180 12.60 10.33 -6.71
N LYS A 181 12.35 9.52 -7.75
CA LYS A 181 11.43 9.87 -8.84
C LYS A 181 9.99 9.98 -8.35
N TRP A 182 9.58 9.04 -7.50
CA TRP A 182 8.27 9.02 -6.87
C TRP A 182 8.04 10.28 -6.03
N GLU A 183 8.96 10.65 -5.15
CA GLU A 183 8.85 11.84 -4.30
C GLU A 183 8.75 13.13 -5.11
N GLN A 184 9.58 13.28 -6.15
CA GLN A 184 9.52 14.44 -7.05
C GLN A 184 8.17 14.56 -7.74
N LEU A 185 7.65 13.45 -8.27
CA LEU A 185 6.34 13.42 -8.91
C LEU A 185 5.22 13.66 -7.90
N PHE A 186 5.25 12.99 -6.75
CA PHE A 186 4.20 13.06 -5.74
C PHE A 186 4.07 14.48 -5.19
N GLN A 187 5.18 15.16 -4.90
CA GLN A 187 5.15 16.57 -4.49
C GLN A 187 4.54 17.45 -5.57
N TYR A 188 4.90 17.22 -6.84
CA TYR A 188 4.34 17.96 -7.97
C TYR A 188 2.82 17.72 -8.10
N VAL A 189 2.38 16.47 -8.03
CA VAL A 189 0.98 16.07 -8.19
C VAL A 189 0.14 16.55 -7.01
N GLU A 190 0.64 16.46 -5.77
CA GLU A 190 -0.06 16.94 -4.58
C GLU A 190 -0.25 18.46 -4.63
N GLN A 191 0.80 19.21 -4.97
CA GLN A 191 0.68 20.66 -5.19
C GLN A 191 -0.27 21.00 -6.34
N TYR A 192 -0.24 20.23 -7.42
CA TYR A 192 -1.12 20.41 -8.57
C TYR A 192 -2.58 20.15 -8.22
N LEU A 193 -2.88 19.02 -7.59
CA LEU A 193 -4.23 18.66 -7.17
C LEU A 193 -4.77 19.65 -6.14
N HIS A 194 -3.94 20.07 -5.17
CA HIS A 194 -4.29 21.12 -4.21
C HIS A 194 -4.62 22.44 -4.89
N ARG A 195 -3.78 22.90 -5.84
CA ARG A 195 -4.05 24.10 -6.64
C ARG A 195 -5.33 23.96 -7.48
N GLY A 196 -5.52 22.83 -8.14
CA GLY A 196 -6.73 22.55 -8.93
C GLY A 196 -7.99 22.55 -8.07
N GLN A 197 -7.93 21.98 -6.87
CA GLN A 197 -9.02 21.97 -5.91
C GLN A 197 -9.34 23.38 -5.40
N ILE A 198 -8.32 24.19 -5.12
CA ILE A 198 -8.49 25.61 -4.77
C ILE A 198 -9.18 26.36 -5.90
N ILE A 199 -8.71 26.21 -7.14
CA ILE A 199 -9.29 26.89 -8.32
C ILE A 199 -10.75 26.49 -8.53
N ARG A 200 -11.08 25.19 -8.43
CA ARG A 200 -12.47 24.71 -8.49
C ARG A 200 -13.32 25.34 -7.39
N THR A 201 -12.83 25.34 -6.16
CA THR A 201 -13.54 25.92 -5.02
C THR A 201 -13.73 27.44 -5.17
N GLN A 202 -12.74 28.16 -5.74
CA GLN A 202 -12.83 29.58 -6.08
C GLN A 202 -13.89 29.83 -7.16
N ASN A 203 -13.95 29.00 -8.20
CA ASN A 203 -14.96 29.09 -9.25
C ASN A 203 -16.36 28.81 -8.68
N ASP A 204 -16.53 27.74 -7.90
CA ASP A 204 -17.79 27.40 -7.24
C ASP A 204 -18.28 28.53 -6.33
N TYR A 205 -17.37 29.12 -5.55
CA TYR A 205 -17.66 30.30 -4.74
C TYR A 205 -18.12 31.48 -5.60
N LYS A 206 -17.36 31.81 -6.65
CA LYS A 206 -17.63 32.97 -7.51
C LYS A 206 -18.94 32.82 -8.30
N GLU A 207 -19.21 31.65 -8.85
CA GLU A 207 -20.45 31.35 -9.57
C GLU A 207 -21.65 31.37 -8.63
N GLY A 208 -21.53 30.76 -7.44
CA GLY A 208 -22.56 30.80 -6.43
C GLY A 208 -22.85 32.22 -5.93
N GLN A 209 -21.79 33.00 -5.65
CA GLN A 209 -21.92 34.39 -5.22
C GLN A 209 -22.61 35.24 -6.31
N GLN A 210 -22.18 35.16 -7.57
CA GLN A 210 -22.82 35.89 -8.66
C GLN A 210 -24.30 35.51 -8.83
N ARG A 211 -24.67 34.26 -8.57
CA ARG A 211 -26.06 33.81 -8.63
C ARG A 211 -26.89 34.39 -7.48
N LEU A 212 -26.34 34.47 -6.27
CA LEU A 212 -26.99 35.13 -5.12
C LEU A 212 -27.16 36.63 -5.37
N GLU A 213 -26.11 37.32 -5.78
CA GLU A 213 -26.16 38.76 -6.07
C GLU A 213 -27.22 39.09 -7.12
N LYS A 214 -27.28 38.33 -8.22
CA LYS A 214 -28.30 38.49 -9.26
C LYS A 214 -29.71 38.25 -8.75
N TRP A 215 -29.90 37.22 -7.90
CA TRP A 215 -31.20 36.93 -7.34
C TRP A 215 -31.64 38.01 -6.35
N ILE A 216 -30.76 38.47 -5.46
CA ILE A 216 -31.04 39.55 -4.51
C ILE A 216 -31.36 40.86 -5.24
N ALA A 217 -30.58 41.23 -6.27
CA ALA A 217 -30.86 42.43 -7.07
C ALA A 217 -32.25 42.36 -7.71
N LYS A 218 -32.63 41.19 -8.25
CA LYS A 218 -33.96 40.96 -8.81
C LYS A 218 -35.06 40.98 -7.74
N ALA A 219 -34.80 40.40 -6.57
CA ALA A 219 -35.71 40.44 -5.43
C ALA A 219 -35.99 41.87 -4.99
N GLN A 220 -34.93 42.68 -4.85
CA GLN A 220 -35.01 44.09 -4.50
C GLN A 220 -35.74 44.90 -5.57
N GLU A 221 -35.47 44.66 -6.85
CA GLU A 221 -36.19 45.30 -7.95
C GLU A 221 -37.69 45.04 -7.85
N ILE A 222 -38.09 43.77 -7.69
CA ILE A 222 -39.50 43.37 -7.53
C ILE A 222 -40.12 44.04 -6.30
N LEU A 223 -39.45 43.98 -5.14
CA LEU A 223 -39.95 44.56 -3.89
C LEU A 223 -40.04 46.10 -3.92
N HIS A 224 -39.23 46.78 -4.74
CA HIS A 224 -39.27 48.23 -4.92
C HIS A 224 -40.23 48.71 -6.02
N VAL A 225 -40.84 47.82 -6.81
CA VAL A 225 -41.83 48.23 -7.82
C VAL A 225 -43.08 48.79 -7.14
N THR A 226 -43.30 50.10 -7.26
CA THR A 226 -44.59 50.72 -6.95
C THR A 226 -45.58 50.44 -8.08
N CYS A 227 -46.50 49.50 -7.86
CA CYS A 227 -47.47 49.06 -8.85
C CYS A 227 -48.65 50.05 -8.97
N ILE A 228 -49.08 50.35 -10.21
CA ILE A 228 -50.33 51.07 -10.48
C ILE A 228 -51.49 50.13 -10.15
N CYS A 229 -52.49 50.60 -9.40
CA CYS A 229 -53.61 49.82 -8.86
C CYS A 229 -54.59 49.29 -9.93
N THR A 230 -54.13 48.38 -10.80
CA THR A 230 -54.95 47.64 -11.76
C THR A 230 -55.01 46.16 -11.38
N VAL A 231 -56.15 45.51 -11.59
CA VAL A 231 -56.35 44.09 -11.22
C VAL A 231 -55.31 43.16 -11.87
N ASN A 232 -54.91 43.44 -13.11
CA ASN A 232 -53.92 42.63 -13.84
C ASN A 232 -52.48 42.84 -13.33
N SER A 233 -52.12 44.08 -12.95
CA SER A 233 -50.80 44.40 -12.42
C SER A 233 -50.61 43.86 -10.99
N ILE A 234 -51.68 43.84 -10.18
CA ILE A 234 -51.68 43.19 -8.86
C ILE A 234 -51.53 41.67 -8.98
N LYS A 235 -52.22 41.01 -9.93
CA LYS A 235 -52.09 39.57 -10.16
C LYS A 235 -50.67 39.18 -10.61
N SER A 236 -50.10 39.92 -11.57
CA SER A 236 -48.73 39.66 -12.03
C SER A 236 -47.69 39.85 -10.91
N TYR A 237 -47.88 40.87 -10.06
CA TYR A 237 -47.03 41.09 -8.88
C TYR A 237 -47.14 39.96 -7.85
N ALA A 238 -48.36 39.45 -7.58
CA ALA A 238 -48.57 38.32 -6.68
C ALA A 238 -47.92 37.02 -7.18
N GLU A 239 -47.94 36.75 -8.49
CA GLU A 239 -47.25 35.61 -9.10
C GLU A 239 -45.71 35.73 -9.00
N GLN A 240 -45.18 36.95 -9.19
CA GLN A 240 -43.74 37.22 -9.02
C GLN A 240 -43.30 37.04 -7.57
N LEU A 241 -44.09 37.50 -6.60
CA LEU A 241 -43.84 37.28 -5.16
C LEU A 241 -43.90 35.80 -4.79
N LYS A 242 -44.87 35.06 -5.33
CA LYS A 242 -44.98 33.61 -5.08
C LYS A 242 -43.76 32.86 -5.61
N LYS A 243 -43.27 33.24 -6.80
CA LYS A 243 -42.04 32.68 -7.38
C LYS A 243 -40.82 33.03 -6.53
N LEU A 244 -40.71 34.29 -6.08
CA LEU A 244 -39.64 34.72 -5.18
C LEU A 244 -39.62 33.89 -3.90
N SER A 245 -40.79 33.69 -3.28
CA SER A 245 -40.94 32.89 -2.06
C SER A 245 -40.54 31.43 -2.24
N GLN A 246 -40.75 30.87 -3.43
CA GLN A 246 -40.40 29.48 -3.73
C GLN A 246 -38.89 29.32 -4.01
N ASP A 247 -38.26 30.35 -4.59
CA ASP A 247 -36.82 30.36 -4.87
C ASP A 247 -35.97 30.60 -3.60
N ILE A 248 -36.56 31.08 -2.48
CA ILE A 248 -35.83 31.38 -1.22
C ILE A 248 -35.12 30.14 -0.67
N GLU A 249 -35.79 28.98 -0.60
CA GLU A 249 -35.21 27.76 -0.04
C GLU A 249 -33.98 27.30 -0.85
N ASP A 250 -34.06 27.37 -2.18
CA ASP A 250 -32.95 27.05 -3.07
C ASP A 250 -31.77 28.03 -2.90
N MET A 251 -32.06 29.32 -2.69
CA MET A 251 -31.03 30.33 -2.46
C MET A 251 -30.39 30.22 -1.07
N GLU A 252 -31.12 29.77 -0.04
CA GLU A 252 -30.54 29.45 1.27
C GLU A 252 -29.57 28.25 1.19
N VAL A 253 -29.93 27.21 0.43
CA VAL A 253 -29.04 26.08 0.16
C VAL A 253 -27.80 26.54 -0.59
N LEU A 254 -27.98 27.39 -1.60
CA LEU A 254 -26.88 27.95 -2.37
C LEU A 254 -25.97 28.84 -1.51
N PHE A 255 -26.52 29.67 -0.63
CA PHE A 255 -25.76 30.46 0.35
C PHE A 255 -24.96 29.58 1.32
N LYS A 256 -25.53 28.46 1.80
CA LYS A 256 -24.80 27.48 2.62
C LYS A 256 -23.63 26.86 1.85
N ASN A 257 -23.82 26.54 0.57
CA ASN A 257 -22.76 25.99 -0.27
C ASN A 257 -21.64 27.02 -0.52
N VAL A 258 -22.00 28.26 -0.88
CA VAL A 258 -21.04 29.37 -1.02
C VAL A 258 -20.27 29.62 0.28
N SER A 259 -20.95 29.57 1.43
CA SER A 259 -20.32 29.71 2.75
C SER A 259 -19.33 28.58 3.06
N LYS A 260 -19.64 27.33 2.68
CA LYS A 260 -18.72 26.19 2.81
C LYS A 260 -17.51 26.34 1.90
N SER A 261 -17.71 26.73 0.64
CA SER A 261 -16.62 27.00 -0.30
C SER A 261 -15.72 28.14 0.20
N PHE A 262 -16.29 29.21 0.75
CA PHE A 262 -15.52 30.28 1.40
C PHE A 262 -14.70 29.76 2.59
N GLN A 263 -15.30 28.98 3.50
CA GLN A 263 -14.59 28.41 4.65
C GLN A 263 -13.40 27.53 4.22
N ALA A 264 -13.55 26.76 3.13
CA ALA A 264 -12.46 25.97 2.56
C ALA A 264 -11.33 26.85 1.98
N LEU A 265 -11.67 28.04 1.46
CA LEU A 265 -10.71 29.00 0.91
C LEU A 265 -10.03 29.90 1.96
N VAL A 266 -10.58 30.02 3.18
CA VAL A 266 -10.05 30.89 4.25
C VAL A 266 -8.60 30.54 4.63
N GLN A 267 -8.17 29.28 4.52
CA GLN A 267 -6.79 28.90 4.87
C GLN A 267 -5.78 29.14 3.73
N GLU A 268 -6.26 29.38 2.51
CA GLU A 268 -5.44 29.42 1.30
C GLU A 268 -5.36 30.84 0.69
N LEU A 269 -6.12 31.79 1.21
CA LEU A 269 -6.21 33.17 0.72
C LEU A 269 -5.48 34.17 1.65
N PRO A 270 -4.97 35.28 1.11
CA PRO A 270 -4.41 36.35 1.92
C PRO A 270 -5.50 37.04 2.78
N PRO A 271 -5.13 37.59 3.95
CA PRO A 271 -6.09 38.20 4.89
C PRO A 271 -6.98 39.29 4.26
N ASP A 272 -6.44 40.06 3.32
CA ASP A 272 -7.15 41.15 2.64
C ASP A 272 -8.27 40.65 1.71
N GLU A 273 -8.09 39.48 1.08
CA GLU A 273 -9.13 38.86 0.25
C GLU A 273 -10.20 38.19 1.11
N ILE A 274 -9.80 37.55 2.21
CA ILE A 274 -10.72 36.97 3.20
C ILE A 274 -11.66 38.06 3.75
N GLU A 275 -11.13 39.23 4.11
CA GLU A 275 -11.94 40.33 4.66
C GLU A 275 -12.92 40.90 3.63
N ARG A 276 -12.54 40.91 2.34
CA ARG A 276 -13.42 41.35 1.25
C ARG A 276 -14.55 40.36 0.99
N MET A 277 -14.23 39.08 0.87
CA MET A 277 -15.20 38.00 0.64
C MET A 277 -16.15 37.85 1.84
N MET A 278 -15.65 37.98 3.07
CA MET A 278 -16.48 37.96 4.27
C MET A 278 -17.45 39.15 4.33
N ARG A 279 -17.01 40.36 3.91
CA ARG A 279 -17.90 41.52 3.82
C ARG A 279 -19.03 41.30 2.83
N SER A 280 -18.75 40.73 1.66
CA SER A 280 -19.77 40.40 0.65
C SER A 280 -20.79 39.38 1.17
N LEU A 281 -20.30 38.27 1.76
CA LEU A 281 -21.16 37.23 2.34
C LEU A 281 -22.06 37.76 3.48
N LYS A 282 -21.55 38.68 4.31
CA LYS A 282 -22.35 39.33 5.35
C LYS A 282 -23.46 40.20 4.76
N GLN A 283 -23.13 41.00 3.75
CA GLN A 283 -24.09 41.86 3.07
C GLN A 283 -25.20 41.04 2.39
N GLU A 284 -24.85 39.96 1.70
CA GLU A 284 -25.83 39.05 1.08
C GLU A 284 -26.72 38.38 2.14
N LYS A 285 -26.13 37.90 3.25
CA LYS A 285 -26.90 37.31 4.35
C LYS A 285 -27.90 38.30 4.93
N GLU A 286 -27.49 39.54 5.17
CA GLU A 286 -28.39 40.58 5.68
C GLU A 286 -29.51 40.92 4.71
N GLN A 287 -29.27 40.81 3.40
CA GLN A 287 -30.28 41.02 2.37
C GLN A 287 -31.20 39.81 2.17
N LEU A 288 -30.74 38.59 2.47
CA LEU A 288 -31.52 37.35 2.39
C LEU A 288 -32.46 37.18 3.60
N VAL A 289 -32.08 37.72 4.76
CA VAL A 289 -32.86 37.67 6.02
C VAL A 289 -33.87 38.82 6.13
N ARG A 290 -33.71 39.88 5.32
CA ARG A 290 -34.63 41.02 5.26
C ARG A 290 -35.88 40.72 4.45
#